data_AF-A0A2E3KMV5-F1
#
_entry.id   AF-A0A2E3KMV5-F1
#
_cell.length_a   1.000
_cell.length_b   1.000
_cell.length_c   1.000
_cell.angle_alpha   90.00
_cell.angle_beta   90.00
_cell.angle_gamma   90.00
#
_symmetry.space_group_name_H-M   'P 1'
#
loop_
_entity.id
_entity.type
_entity.pdbx_description
1 polymer ?
#
loop_
_entity_poly.entity_id
_entity_poly.type
_entity_poly.pdbx_seq_one_letter_code
_entity_poly.pdbx_strand_id
1 'polypeptide(L)'
;AGGIYQWKTSTMFGDTRWPVENCLFERNRAEDPGGGGAIYTSRYGARVSDSVFRENSAGLIGTEEMVARSVVSAVFGSEFSGTSFCSPYADAIGDDHVLPVSNLDGAFNCLSNDCTDSDGDLRPDQCDQCDGPDVDADESGWADCHESIDESGRRVLTVAAGTRIEHAIGAAIEGDVIQLEAGDYYLPQGESLVTTGKEILIRGTRGEDGAWLSRIHSHDASAIVHSGTAAELELEDLAFTGVVDDVSGTDTPVALYVYRGRVFVRDCLFDECLAPTQDGAAVQNIGVNTSELTLFYDCTFRDCVGLYAGGIYQWKTSTMFGDTRWPVENCLFERNRAEHPDGGGAIYTSRYGARVIDSVFSENEVETGAGLAGISVASSVYSTEFSGTHFCSSFSATDLSGHTTGGSIDGGGLCFTTDCSDIDQDGIPDGCDDHLCTSDLNGDGLVDGSDLAALLDAWGPCVDDDCQADLDGNGLVDARDLTYVLAEWGLCDEGTP
;
A
#
# COMPACT_ATOMS: atom_id res chain seq x y z
N ALA A 1 13.98 -26.17 -30.08
CA ALA A 1 13.47 -24.78 -29.93
C ALA A 1 13.91 -24.00 -31.15
N GLY A 2 13.17 -22.96 -31.55
CA GLY A 2 13.66 -22.01 -32.55
C GLY A 2 14.60 -20.94 -32.01
N GLY A 3 14.50 -20.60 -30.72
CA GLY A 3 15.40 -19.68 -30.02
C GLY A 3 16.16 -20.37 -28.89
N ILE A 4 15.60 -20.36 -27.69
CA ILE A 4 16.23 -20.87 -26.47
C ILE A 4 15.86 -22.34 -26.22
N TYR A 5 16.86 -23.18 -25.97
CA TYR A 5 16.66 -24.58 -25.60
C TYR A 5 17.32 -24.89 -24.26
N GLN A 6 16.51 -25.35 -23.30
CA GLN A 6 17.00 -25.83 -22.01
C GLN A 6 16.64 -27.31 -21.79
N TRP A 7 17.64 -28.11 -21.47
CA TRP A 7 17.46 -29.52 -21.12
C TRP A 7 18.02 -29.80 -19.72
N LYS A 8 17.11 -30.05 -18.76
CA LYS A 8 17.45 -30.42 -17.37
C LYS A 8 17.06 -31.87 -17.11
N THR A 9 18.01 -32.64 -16.56
CA THR A 9 17.86 -34.09 -16.33
C THR A 9 17.59 -34.46 -14.87
N SER A 10 17.90 -33.59 -13.91
CA SER A 10 17.71 -33.83 -12.47
C SER A 10 16.59 -32.99 -11.87
N THR A 11 15.93 -33.51 -10.83
CA THR A 11 15.09 -32.72 -9.93
C THR A 11 15.97 -31.88 -9.02
N MET A 12 15.87 -30.56 -9.12
CA MET A 12 16.47 -29.61 -8.16
C MET A 12 15.38 -29.12 -7.19
N PHE A 13 15.77 -28.82 -5.95
CA PHE A 13 14.92 -28.18 -4.94
C PHE A 13 15.07 -26.65 -5.06
N GLY A 14 13.97 -25.91 -4.90
CA GLY A 14 13.88 -24.45 -5.11
C GLY A 14 13.34 -24.08 -6.49
N ASP A 15 13.04 -22.79 -6.70
CA ASP A 15 12.70 -22.30 -8.05
C ASP A 15 13.94 -22.39 -8.94
N THR A 16 13.81 -23.11 -10.05
CA THR A 16 14.88 -23.25 -11.05
C THR A 16 14.44 -22.85 -12.44
N ARG A 17 13.31 -22.12 -12.53
CA ARG A 17 12.89 -21.48 -13.77
C ARG A 17 13.97 -20.51 -14.23
N TRP A 18 14.16 -20.46 -15.53
CA TRP A 18 15.19 -19.61 -16.12
C TRP A 18 14.60 -18.21 -16.32
N PRO A 19 15.19 -17.15 -15.73
CA PRO A 19 14.82 -15.78 -16.07
C PRO A 19 15.17 -15.46 -17.53
N VAL A 20 14.20 -14.95 -18.27
CA VAL A 20 14.32 -14.40 -19.63
C VAL A 20 13.65 -13.03 -19.61
N GLU A 21 14.45 -11.98 -19.69
CA GLU A 21 13.98 -10.62 -19.44
C GLU A 21 14.40 -9.72 -20.59
N ASN A 22 13.56 -8.78 -21.02
CA ASN A 22 13.91 -7.78 -22.03
C ASN A 22 14.41 -8.38 -23.36
N CYS A 23 13.78 -9.46 -23.81
CA CYS A 23 14.20 -10.21 -24.99
C CYS A 23 13.20 -10.12 -26.14
N LEU A 24 13.67 -9.78 -27.34
CA LEU A 24 12.90 -9.90 -28.58
C LEU A 24 13.13 -11.29 -29.21
N PHE A 25 12.08 -12.10 -29.21
CA PHE A 25 11.97 -13.32 -29.99
C PHE A 25 11.15 -13.05 -31.24
N GLU A 26 11.82 -12.78 -32.35
CA GLU A 26 11.16 -12.52 -33.62
C GLU A 26 11.42 -13.65 -34.62
N ARG A 27 10.34 -14.18 -35.22
CA ARG A 27 10.39 -15.16 -36.33
C ARG A 27 11.24 -16.40 -36.03
N ASN A 28 11.35 -16.78 -34.76
CA ASN A 28 12.02 -18.02 -34.38
C ASN A 28 11.17 -19.21 -34.80
N ARG A 29 11.84 -20.28 -35.23
CA ARG A 29 11.18 -21.45 -35.79
C ARG A 29 11.73 -22.77 -35.28
N ALA A 30 10.85 -23.62 -34.76
CA ALA A 30 11.14 -25.03 -34.50
C ALA A 30 10.53 -25.92 -35.60
N GLU A 31 11.28 -26.89 -36.11
CA GLU A 31 10.78 -27.86 -37.10
C GLU A 31 10.02 -29.03 -36.47
N ASP A 32 10.24 -29.26 -35.16
CA ASP A 32 9.55 -30.30 -34.39
C ASP A 32 8.18 -29.79 -33.92
N PRO A 33 7.06 -30.49 -34.20
CA PRO A 33 5.73 -30.15 -33.70
C PRO A 33 5.62 -30.12 -32.18
N GLY A 34 6.50 -30.83 -31.45
CA GLY A 34 6.58 -30.79 -29.98
C GLY A 34 7.61 -29.80 -29.44
N GLY A 35 8.25 -28.99 -30.30
CA GLY A 35 9.23 -27.99 -29.92
C GLY A 35 8.60 -26.61 -29.69
N GLY A 36 9.21 -25.80 -28.82
CA GLY A 36 8.81 -24.39 -28.67
C GLY A 36 9.41 -23.53 -29.77
N GLY A 37 8.57 -22.75 -30.44
CA GLY A 37 8.93 -21.88 -31.55
C GLY A 37 9.96 -20.83 -31.16
N ALA A 38 9.87 -20.28 -29.94
CA ALA A 38 10.91 -19.46 -29.34
C ALA A 38 11.65 -20.22 -28.23
N ILE A 39 10.97 -20.62 -27.16
CA ILE A 39 11.60 -21.23 -25.98
C ILE A 39 11.13 -22.67 -25.81
N TYR A 40 12.07 -23.61 -25.61
CA TYR A 40 11.76 -24.97 -25.19
C TYR A 40 12.46 -25.29 -23.88
N THR A 41 11.72 -25.83 -22.92
CA THR A 41 12.26 -26.35 -21.66
C THR A 41 11.76 -27.78 -21.38
N SER A 42 12.68 -28.65 -20.94
CA SER A 42 12.38 -30.09 -20.83
C SER A 42 11.72 -30.53 -19.51
N ARG A 43 11.82 -29.76 -18.42
CA ARG A 43 11.37 -30.19 -17.07
C ARG A 43 10.94 -29.05 -16.15
N TYR A 44 11.46 -27.84 -16.30
CA TYR A 44 11.05 -26.67 -15.52
C TYR A 44 10.72 -25.55 -16.49
N GLY A 45 9.69 -24.75 -16.22
CA GLY A 45 9.30 -23.62 -17.07
C GLY A 45 10.38 -22.55 -17.18
N ALA A 46 10.12 -21.52 -17.98
CA ALA A 46 10.85 -20.26 -17.94
C ALA A 46 10.07 -19.25 -17.10
N ARG A 47 10.77 -18.27 -16.52
CA ARG A 47 10.15 -17.05 -16.01
C ARG A 47 10.51 -15.96 -16.99
N VAL A 48 9.52 -15.45 -17.71
CA VAL A 48 9.75 -14.51 -18.81
C VAL A 48 9.13 -13.17 -18.43
N SER A 49 9.90 -12.09 -18.50
CA SER A 49 9.40 -10.74 -18.32
C SER A 49 9.83 -9.81 -19.45
N ASP A 50 9.03 -8.77 -19.72
CA ASP A 50 9.37 -7.66 -20.63
C ASP A 50 9.89 -8.10 -22.00
N SER A 51 9.38 -9.24 -22.47
CA SER A 51 9.86 -9.87 -23.68
C SER A 51 8.81 -9.79 -24.76
N VAL A 52 9.25 -9.80 -25.99
CA VAL A 52 8.37 -9.69 -27.16
C VAL A 52 8.52 -10.95 -27.98
N PHE A 53 7.42 -11.68 -28.16
CA PHE A 53 7.33 -12.85 -29.00
C PHE A 53 6.54 -12.52 -30.26
N ARG A 54 7.25 -12.14 -31.32
CA ARG A 54 6.65 -11.74 -32.60
C ARG A 54 6.83 -12.83 -33.66
N GLU A 55 5.72 -13.33 -34.20
CA GLU A 55 5.70 -14.25 -35.35
C GLU A 55 6.52 -15.54 -35.17
N ASN A 56 6.63 -16.05 -33.94
CA ASN A 56 7.34 -17.32 -33.68
C ASN A 56 6.47 -18.53 -34.06
N SER A 57 7.11 -19.63 -34.48
CA SER A 57 6.39 -20.81 -34.98
C SER A 57 7.04 -22.14 -34.64
N ALA A 58 6.23 -23.20 -34.51
CA ALA A 58 6.68 -24.58 -34.34
C ALA A 58 5.88 -25.53 -35.24
N GLY A 59 6.55 -26.48 -35.89
CA GLY A 59 5.91 -27.53 -36.72
C GLY A 59 6.64 -27.88 -38.02
N LEU A 60 6.25 -29.01 -38.62
CA LEU A 60 6.87 -29.57 -39.83
C LEU A 60 6.57 -28.73 -41.08
N ILE A 61 7.58 -28.54 -41.94
CA ILE A 61 7.49 -27.75 -43.17
C ILE A 61 6.47 -28.39 -44.14
N GLY A 62 5.48 -27.61 -44.56
CA GLY A 62 4.56 -27.96 -45.67
C GLY A 62 3.28 -28.72 -45.27
N THR A 63 2.93 -28.82 -43.99
CA THR A 63 1.70 -29.47 -43.50
C THR A 63 0.76 -28.48 -42.80
N GLU A 64 -0.51 -28.85 -42.63
CA GLU A 64 -1.48 -28.09 -41.80
C GLU A 64 -1.11 -28.09 -40.29
N GLU A 65 -0.10 -28.86 -39.87
CA GLU A 65 0.46 -28.83 -38.49
C GLU A 65 1.48 -27.70 -38.28
N MET A 66 1.85 -26.95 -39.32
CA MET A 66 2.86 -25.88 -39.28
C MET A 66 2.37 -24.59 -38.55
N VAL A 67 1.16 -24.62 -38.00
CA VAL A 67 0.42 -23.42 -37.56
C VAL A 67 0.82 -23.04 -36.15
N ALA A 68 1.97 -22.38 -35.99
CA ALA A 68 2.27 -21.47 -34.87
C ALA A 68 1.88 -21.94 -33.45
N ARG A 69 1.93 -23.25 -33.14
CA ARG A 69 1.24 -23.81 -31.96
C ARG A 69 1.90 -23.56 -30.61
N SER A 70 3.16 -23.17 -30.59
CA SER A 70 3.87 -22.95 -29.32
C SER A 70 4.93 -21.87 -29.47
N VAL A 71 4.75 -20.74 -28.79
CA VAL A 71 5.82 -19.75 -28.58
C VAL A 71 6.81 -20.29 -27.55
N VAL A 72 6.29 -20.81 -26.44
CA VAL A 72 7.05 -21.51 -25.40
C VAL A 72 6.47 -22.91 -25.24
N SER A 73 7.34 -23.91 -25.18
CA SER A 73 6.96 -25.30 -24.89
C SER A 73 7.70 -25.76 -23.65
N ALA A 74 6.95 -26.05 -22.59
CA ALA A 74 7.49 -26.51 -21.31
C ALA A 74 6.68 -27.69 -20.77
N VAL A 75 7.35 -28.61 -20.06
CA VAL A 75 6.70 -29.76 -19.40
C VAL A 75 6.06 -29.37 -18.06
N PHE A 76 6.51 -28.27 -17.43
CA PHE A 76 5.99 -27.71 -16.18
C PHE A 76 5.94 -26.17 -16.28
N GLY A 77 4.92 -25.55 -15.67
CA GLY A 77 4.44 -24.18 -15.91
C GLY A 77 5.52 -23.10 -16.04
N SER A 78 5.46 -22.33 -17.13
CA SER A 78 6.22 -21.07 -17.28
C SER A 78 5.38 -19.91 -16.74
N GLU A 79 6.04 -18.86 -16.31
CA GLU A 79 5.42 -17.60 -15.88
C GLU A 79 5.79 -16.51 -16.87
N PHE A 80 4.82 -15.66 -17.17
CA PHE A 80 4.97 -14.54 -18.08
C PHE A 80 4.48 -13.27 -17.39
N SER A 81 5.26 -12.21 -17.46
CA SER A 81 4.85 -10.88 -16.99
C SER A 81 5.27 -9.79 -17.97
N GLY A 82 4.44 -8.77 -18.22
CA GLY A 82 4.77 -7.65 -19.12
C GLY A 82 5.16 -8.09 -20.53
N THR A 83 4.79 -9.30 -20.95
CA THR A 83 5.32 -9.93 -22.16
C THR A 83 4.30 -9.84 -23.29
N SER A 84 4.73 -9.33 -24.44
CA SER A 84 3.88 -9.22 -25.63
C SER A 84 4.03 -10.44 -26.51
N PHE A 85 2.91 -11.07 -26.84
CA PHE A 85 2.80 -12.15 -27.80
C PHE A 85 2.02 -11.64 -28.98
N CYS A 86 2.67 -11.64 -30.14
CA CYS A 86 2.00 -11.31 -31.37
C CYS A 86 2.18 -12.37 -32.44
N SER A 87 1.06 -12.79 -33.03
CA SER A 87 1.03 -13.72 -34.14
C SER A 87 -0.15 -13.43 -35.06
N PRO A 88 0.06 -13.28 -36.38
CA PRO A 88 -1.02 -13.09 -37.35
C PRO A 88 -1.93 -14.33 -37.51
N TYR A 89 -1.63 -15.42 -36.79
CA TYR A 89 -2.40 -16.66 -36.82
C TYR A 89 -3.23 -16.77 -35.52
N ALA A 90 -4.55 -16.73 -35.65
CA ALA A 90 -5.49 -16.73 -34.52
C ALA A 90 -5.35 -17.93 -33.57
N ASP A 91 -4.89 -19.08 -34.06
CA ASP A 91 -4.72 -20.32 -33.27
C ASP A 91 -3.33 -20.44 -32.61
N ALA A 92 -2.47 -19.41 -32.74
CA ALA A 92 -1.10 -19.42 -32.22
C ALA A 92 -0.99 -18.98 -30.76
N ILE A 93 -2.01 -18.30 -30.28
CA ILE A 93 -2.05 -17.61 -29.00
C ILE A 93 -3.34 -18.06 -28.32
N GLY A 94 -3.25 -18.92 -27.30
CA GLY A 94 -4.39 -19.24 -26.43
C GLY A 94 -5.06 -20.61 -26.58
N ASP A 95 -4.47 -21.59 -27.27
CA ASP A 95 -4.94 -22.99 -27.19
C ASP A 95 -3.92 -23.87 -26.46
N ASP A 96 -4.37 -25.03 -25.92
CA ASP A 96 -3.77 -26.00 -24.97
C ASP A 96 -2.23 -26.32 -25.07
N HIS A 97 -1.54 -25.78 -26.08
CA HIS A 97 -0.11 -25.90 -26.36
C HIS A 97 0.73 -24.66 -25.99
N VAL A 98 0.13 -23.62 -25.39
CA VAL A 98 0.83 -22.41 -24.86
C VAL A 98 0.75 -22.30 -23.32
N LEU A 99 0.35 -23.37 -22.62
CA LEU A 99 -0.06 -23.42 -21.19
C LEU A 99 -1.56 -23.14 -21.01
N PRO A 100 -2.21 -23.73 -19.98
CA PRO A 100 -3.58 -23.36 -19.65
C PRO A 100 -3.66 -21.85 -19.41
N VAL A 101 -4.62 -21.24 -20.11
CA VAL A 101 -4.94 -19.81 -20.20
C VAL A 101 -5.05 -19.11 -18.82
N SER A 102 -5.19 -19.85 -17.73
CA SER A 102 -5.30 -19.32 -16.36
C SER A 102 -4.09 -18.52 -15.86
N ASN A 103 -2.91 -18.61 -16.49
CA ASN A 103 -1.70 -17.87 -16.09
C ASN A 103 -1.31 -16.73 -17.05
N LEU A 104 -2.06 -16.49 -18.12
CA LEU A 104 -1.76 -15.41 -19.09
C LEU A 104 -2.58 -14.13 -18.82
N ASP A 105 -3.76 -14.25 -18.22
CA ASP A 105 -4.70 -13.15 -17.98
C ASP A 105 -4.39 -12.31 -16.72
N GLY A 106 -3.31 -12.61 -16.00
CA GLY A 106 -2.92 -11.91 -14.78
C GLY A 106 -1.42 -11.76 -14.66
N ALA A 107 -0.85 -10.81 -15.41
CA ALA A 107 0.50 -10.23 -15.25
C ALA A 107 0.90 -9.37 -16.47
N PHE A 108 0.04 -8.48 -16.99
CA PHE A 108 0.44 -7.50 -18.03
C PHE A 108 0.92 -8.10 -19.36
N ASN A 109 0.53 -9.33 -19.68
CA ASN A 109 0.87 -9.93 -20.97
C ASN A 109 -0.07 -9.39 -22.05
N CYS A 110 0.49 -9.00 -23.20
CA CYS A 110 -0.28 -8.62 -24.37
C CYS A 110 -0.44 -9.84 -25.29
N LEU A 111 -1.66 -10.13 -25.73
CA LEU A 111 -1.96 -11.20 -26.67
C LEU A 111 -2.66 -10.58 -27.88
N SER A 112 -1.90 -10.31 -28.94
CA SER A 112 -2.43 -9.67 -30.15
C SER A 112 -2.32 -10.57 -31.38
N ASN A 113 -3.33 -10.54 -32.23
CA ASN A 113 -3.27 -11.13 -33.57
C ASN A 113 -2.83 -10.13 -34.65
N ASP A 114 -2.63 -8.87 -34.27
CA ASP A 114 -2.15 -7.78 -35.10
C ASP A 114 -0.79 -7.33 -34.57
N CYS A 115 0.25 -7.51 -35.38
CA CYS A 115 1.63 -7.20 -34.99
C CYS A 115 2.11 -5.85 -35.51
N THR A 116 1.16 -4.98 -35.87
CA THR A 116 1.45 -3.59 -36.16
C THR A 116 2.03 -2.92 -34.91
N ASP A 117 3.13 -2.23 -35.11
CA ASP A 117 4.01 -1.60 -34.12
C ASP A 117 4.52 -0.34 -34.84
N SER A 118 3.68 0.70 -34.79
CA SER A 118 3.79 1.90 -35.62
C SER A 118 4.76 2.92 -35.04
N ASP A 119 4.93 2.94 -33.72
CA ASP A 119 5.87 3.77 -32.98
C ASP A 119 7.26 3.10 -32.82
N GLY A 120 7.35 1.78 -33.00
CA GLY A 120 8.60 1.05 -32.94
C GLY A 120 9.03 0.67 -31.52
N ASP A 121 8.13 0.69 -30.55
CA ASP A 121 8.40 0.36 -29.15
C ASP A 121 8.46 -1.18 -28.89
N LEU A 122 8.19 -1.98 -29.93
CA LEU A 122 8.13 -3.46 -29.92
C LEU A 122 6.90 -4.04 -29.21
N ARG A 123 5.98 -3.20 -28.76
CA ARG A 123 4.64 -3.56 -28.31
C ARG A 123 3.67 -3.41 -29.49
N PRO A 124 2.67 -4.30 -29.62
CA PRO A 124 1.67 -4.12 -30.67
C PRO A 124 0.75 -2.92 -30.37
N ASP A 125 0.40 -2.11 -31.37
CA ASP A 125 -0.44 -0.89 -31.24
C ASP A 125 -1.76 -1.11 -30.48
N GLN A 126 -2.32 -2.34 -30.50
CA GLN A 126 -3.56 -2.68 -29.80
C GLN A 126 -3.38 -2.90 -28.28
N CYS A 127 -2.13 -2.96 -27.84
CA CYS A 127 -1.73 -3.19 -26.47
C CYS A 127 -1.07 -1.96 -25.84
N ASP A 128 -0.91 -0.90 -26.62
CA ASP A 128 -0.38 0.39 -26.22
C ASP A 128 -1.33 1.10 -25.25
N GLN A 129 -0.80 2.10 -24.55
CA GLN A 129 -1.59 2.85 -23.57
C GLN A 129 -2.53 3.83 -24.27
N CYS A 130 -2.16 4.34 -25.45
CA CYS A 130 -2.99 5.20 -26.28
C CYS A 130 -4.05 4.43 -27.09
N ASP A 131 -5.08 5.15 -27.55
CA ASP A 131 -5.97 4.68 -28.62
C ASP A 131 -5.22 4.71 -29.98
N GLY A 132 -4.27 3.78 -30.16
CA GLY A 132 -3.31 3.73 -31.27
C GLY A 132 -1.86 3.77 -30.76
N PRO A 133 -0.86 4.09 -31.62
CA PRO A 133 0.55 4.07 -31.21
C PRO A 133 0.85 5.03 -30.05
N ASP A 134 1.71 4.58 -29.14
CA ASP A 134 2.29 5.35 -28.02
C ASP A 134 3.33 6.36 -28.56
N VAL A 135 2.84 7.37 -29.30
CA VAL A 135 3.66 8.45 -29.83
C VAL A 135 4.24 9.29 -28.68
N ASP A 136 5.56 9.32 -28.60
CA ASP A 136 6.37 10.21 -27.75
C ASP A 136 7.02 11.29 -28.65
N ALA A 137 6.29 12.36 -28.97
CA ALA A 137 6.76 13.37 -29.93
C ALA A 137 7.81 14.31 -29.33
N ASP A 138 7.87 14.41 -28.01
CA ASP A 138 8.79 15.27 -27.29
C ASP A 138 10.06 14.55 -26.78
N GLU A 139 10.16 13.24 -27.01
CA GLU A 139 11.25 12.35 -26.61
C GLU A 139 11.42 12.30 -25.08
N SER A 140 10.33 12.45 -24.33
CA SER A 140 10.28 12.36 -22.87
C SER A 140 10.47 10.94 -22.33
N GLY A 141 10.28 9.93 -23.18
CA GLY A 141 10.21 8.52 -22.80
C GLY A 141 8.83 8.10 -22.28
N TRP A 142 7.79 8.92 -22.47
CA TRP A 142 6.40 8.61 -22.13
C TRP A 142 5.47 8.98 -23.29
N ALA A 143 4.34 8.27 -23.41
CA ALA A 143 3.40 8.53 -24.50
C ALA A 143 2.66 9.87 -24.30
N ASP A 144 2.65 10.73 -25.31
CA ASP A 144 2.06 12.08 -25.26
C ASP A 144 0.57 12.06 -24.89
N CYS A 145 -0.16 10.99 -25.26
CA CYS A 145 -1.58 10.88 -24.97
C CYS A 145 -1.90 10.69 -23.47
N HIS A 146 -0.90 10.23 -22.70
CA HIS A 146 -0.94 10.03 -21.26
C HIS A 146 -0.02 11.01 -20.52
N GLU A 147 0.57 11.97 -21.24
CA GLU A 147 1.31 13.08 -20.66
C GLU A 147 0.42 14.33 -20.59
N SER A 148 0.45 15.01 -19.45
CA SER A 148 -0.23 16.29 -19.29
C SER A 148 0.50 17.22 -18.32
N ILE A 149 -0.02 18.43 -18.14
CA ILE A 149 0.46 19.39 -17.15
C ILE A 149 -0.66 19.68 -16.16
N ASP A 150 -0.38 19.53 -14.87
CA ASP A 150 -1.35 19.84 -13.81
C ASP A 150 -1.54 21.37 -13.62
N GLU A 151 -2.50 21.75 -12.79
CA GLU A 151 -2.79 23.16 -12.50
C GLU A 151 -1.60 23.91 -11.86
N SER A 152 -0.67 23.17 -11.23
CA SER A 152 0.54 23.71 -10.61
C SER A 152 1.70 23.83 -11.59
N GLY A 153 1.52 23.40 -12.83
CA GLY A 153 2.55 23.41 -13.86
C GLY A 153 3.53 22.23 -13.79
N ARG A 154 3.21 21.18 -13.02
CA ARG A 154 4.00 19.95 -12.97
C ARG A 154 3.57 19.04 -14.11
N ARG A 155 4.53 18.29 -14.62
CA ARG A 155 4.29 17.26 -15.63
C ARG A 155 3.69 16.03 -14.99
N VAL A 156 2.67 15.47 -15.63
CA VAL A 156 1.89 14.34 -15.15
C VAL A 156 2.01 13.20 -16.15
N LEU A 157 2.55 12.08 -15.69
CA LEU A 157 2.62 10.82 -16.43
C LEU A 157 1.47 9.94 -15.93
N THR A 158 0.41 9.83 -16.72
CA THR A 158 -0.76 9.00 -16.38
C THR A 158 -0.45 7.55 -16.70
N VAL A 159 -0.72 6.66 -15.75
CA VAL A 159 -0.44 5.23 -15.84
C VAL A 159 -1.77 4.49 -15.75
N ALA A 160 -2.22 3.93 -16.86
CA ALA A 160 -3.47 3.18 -16.90
C ALA A 160 -3.41 1.94 -15.99
N ALA A 161 -4.54 1.56 -15.41
CA ALA A 161 -4.63 0.36 -14.59
C ALA A 161 -4.18 -0.88 -15.37
N GLY A 162 -3.44 -1.79 -14.73
CA GLY A 162 -2.91 -2.95 -15.45
C GLY A 162 -1.84 -2.59 -16.48
N THR A 163 -1.12 -1.46 -16.31
CA THR A 163 0.18 -1.15 -16.94
C THR A 163 1.31 -1.04 -15.91
N ARG A 164 2.57 -0.91 -16.35
CA ARG A 164 3.76 -0.93 -15.49
C ARG A 164 4.14 0.46 -14.99
N ILE A 165 4.14 0.64 -13.67
CA ILE A 165 4.51 1.89 -12.99
C ILE A 165 6.01 2.18 -13.15
N GLU A 166 6.84 1.14 -13.27
CA GLU A 166 8.30 1.20 -13.37
C GLU A 166 8.76 2.02 -14.59
N HIS A 167 8.02 1.92 -15.70
CA HIS A 167 8.34 2.68 -16.91
C HIS A 167 8.10 4.18 -16.70
N ALA A 168 7.00 4.54 -16.02
CA ALA A 168 6.72 5.93 -15.67
C ALA A 168 7.79 6.47 -14.71
N ILE A 169 8.18 5.68 -13.71
CA ILE A 169 9.30 6.04 -12.82
C ILE A 169 10.59 6.23 -13.62
N GLY A 170 10.84 5.38 -14.61
CA GLY A 170 11.98 5.49 -15.52
C GLY A 170 12.03 6.83 -16.26
N ALA A 171 10.92 7.20 -16.90
CA ALA A 171 10.75 8.44 -17.66
C ALA A 171 10.69 9.71 -16.79
N ALA A 172 10.29 9.58 -15.53
CA ALA A 172 10.10 10.70 -14.62
C ALA A 172 11.41 11.44 -14.30
N ILE A 173 11.32 12.77 -14.31
CA ILE A 173 12.35 13.71 -13.87
C ILE A 173 11.92 14.40 -12.56
N GLU A 174 12.80 15.25 -12.02
CA GLU A 174 12.56 15.99 -10.77
C GLU A 174 11.28 16.84 -10.84
N GLY A 175 10.36 16.62 -9.91
CA GLY A 175 9.08 17.34 -9.78
C GLY A 175 7.90 16.74 -10.54
N ASP A 176 8.10 15.63 -11.26
CA ASP A 176 7.02 14.96 -11.98
C ASP A 176 6.01 14.27 -11.05
N VAL A 177 4.78 14.17 -11.55
CA VAL A 177 3.70 13.42 -10.94
C VAL A 177 3.43 12.16 -11.76
N ILE A 178 3.51 11.00 -11.14
CA ILE A 178 3.06 9.73 -11.70
C ILE A 178 1.64 9.51 -11.20
N GLN A 179 0.67 9.69 -12.08
CA GLN A 179 -0.76 9.55 -11.76
C GLN A 179 -1.21 8.14 -12.12
N LEU A 180 -1.59 7.34 -11.11
CA LEU A 180 -2.19 6.04 -11.31
C LEU A 180 -3.71 6.20 -11.48
N GLU A 181 -4.27 5.60 -12.52
CA GLU A 181 -5.71 5.46 -12.67
C GLU A 181 -6.29 4.45 -11.66
N ALA A 182 -7.62 4.39 -11.58
CA ALA A 182 -8.32 3.42 -10.75
C ALA A 182 -8.09 1.99 -11.27
N GLY A 183 -7.54 1.12 -10.43
CA GLY A 183 -7.39 -0.30 -10.70
C GLY A 183 -6.24 -0.94 -9.93
N ASP A 184 -5.95 -2.20 -10.28
CA ASP A 184 -4.93 -3.02 -9.63
C ASP A 184 -3.62 -3.02 -10.42
N TYR A 185 -2.51 -2.82 -9.72
CA TYR A 185 -1.15 -2.82 -10.24
C TYR A 185 -0.36 -3.92 -9.54
N TYR A 186 -0.05 -4.99 -10.27
CA TYR A 186 0.71 -6.12 -9.76
C TYR A 186 2.19 -5.98 -10.10
N LEU A 187 3.07 -5.98 -9.09
CA LEU A 187 4.51 -6.00 -9.36
C LEU A 187 4.95 -7.40 -9.78
N PRO A 188 5.85 -7.54 -10.77
CA PRO A 188 6.46 -8.84 -11.05
C PRO A 188 7.17 -9.41 -9.80
N GLN A 189 7.20 -10.73 -9.66
CA GLN A 189 7.80 -11.38 -8.50
C GLN A 189 9.25 -10.91 -8.24
N GLY A 190 9.60 -10.46 -7.04
CA GLY A 190 10.97 -10.04 -6.75
C GLY A 190 11.39 -8.69 -7.38
N GLU A 191 10.45 -7.95 -7.97
CA GLU A 191 10.66 -6.58 -8.41
C GLU A 191 10.07 -5.59 -7.38
N SER A 192 10.57 -4.35 -7.44
CA SER A 192 10.18 -3.25 -6.57
C SER A 192 10.11 -1.96 -7.38
N LEU A 193 9.24 -1.05 -6.99
CA LEU A 193 9.25 0.34 -7.46
C LEU A 193 10.46 1.06 -6.85
N VAL A 194 11.57 1.08 -7.59
CA VAL A 194 12.82 1.72 -7.15
C VAL A 194 12.82 3.20 -7.53
N THR A 195 12.71 4.08 -6.53
CA THR A 195 12.63 5.55 -6.71
C THR A 195 13.91 6.27 -6.30
N THR A 196 14.99 5.52 -6.05
CA THR A 196 16.24 6.06 -5.52
C THR A 196 16.79 7.20 -6.38
N GLY A 197 16.95 8.39 -5.77
CA GLY A 197 17.50 9.57 -6.44
C GLY A 197 16.52 10.32 -7.34
N LYS A 198 15.22 9.99 -7.33
CA LYS A 198 14.16 10.72 -8.03
C LYS A 198 13.28 11.46 -7.04
N GLU A 199 13.10 12.77 -7.26
CA GLU A 199 12.16 13.60 -6.51
C GLU A 199 10.87 13.68 -7.31
N ILE A 200 9.91 12.83 -6.94
CA ILE A 200 8.69 12.58 -7.71
C ILE A 200 7.53 12.34 -6.75
N LEU A 201 6.32 12.63 -7.23
CA LEU A 201 5.06 12.27 -6.57
C LEU A 201 4.46 11.05 -7.27
N ILE A 202 4.15 9.99 -6.53
CA ILE A 202 3.29 8.90 -7.03
C ILE A 202 1.92 9.07 -6.38
N ARG A 203 0.93 9.35 -7.21
CA ARG A 203 -0.44 9.68 -6.81
C ARG A 203 -1.41 8.63 -7.33
N GLY A 204 -2.25 8.10 -6.45
CA GLY A 204 -3.37 7.23 -6.80
C GLY A 204 -4.65 7.98 -7.13
N THR A 205 -5.72 7.22 -7.35
CA THR A 205 -7.08 7.72 -7.56
C THR A 205 -7.95 7.37 -6.36
N ARG A 206 -8.65 8.36 -5.80
CA ARG A 206 -9.70 8.17 -4.78
C ARG A 206 -11.08 8.06 -5.45
N GLY A 207 -11.94 7.21 -4.91
CA GLY A 207 -13.35 7.15 -5.27
C GLY A 207 -14.14 8.32 -4.70
N GLU A 208 -15.35 8.57 -5.21
CA GLU A 208 -16.28 9.56 -4.64
C GLU A 208 -16.69 9.23 -3.20
N ASP A 209 -16.58 7.96 -2.82
CA ASP A 209 -16.82 7.40 -1.50
C ASP A 209 -15.59 7.40 -0.59
N GLY A 210 -14.45 7.94 -1.05
CA GLY A 210 -13.20 7.87 -0.30
C GLY A 210 -12.55 6.49 -0.30
N ALA A 211 -12.85 5.62 -1.27
CA ALA A 211 -12.11 4.38 -1.48
C ALA A 211 -10.77 4.63 -2.20
N TRP A 212 -9.71 3.92 -1.81
CA TRP A 212 -8.43 3.92 -2.54
C TRP A 212 -8.56 2.99 -3.75
N LEU A 213 -8.66 3.57 -4.94
CA LEU A 213 -8.94 2.81 -6.16
C LEU A 213 -7.66 2.36 -6.88
N SER A 214 -6.52 3.00 -6.63
CA SER A 214 -5.21 2.58 -7.17
C SER A 214 -4.49 1.68 -6.16
N ARG A 215 -4.61 0.36 -6.36
CA ARG A 215 -4.10 -0.67 -5.44
C ARG A 215 -2.85 -1.32 -6.01
N ILE A 216 -1.74 -1.24 -5.29
CA ILE A 216 -0.46 -1.82 -5.67
C ILE A 216 -0.23 -3.10 -4.88
N HIS A 217 -0.07 -4.21 -5.60
CA HIS A 217 0.08 -5.56 -5.07
C HIS A 217 1.52 -6.06 -5.24
N SER A 218 2.09 -6.64 -4.19
CA SER A 218 3.30 -7.46 -4.32
C SER A 218 2.93 -8.90 -4.69
N HIS A 219 3.73 -9.56 -5.52
CA HIS A 219 3.52 -10.97 -5.87
C HIS A 219 4.30 -11.97 -5.03
N ASP A 220 5.42 -11.58 -4.40
CA ASP A 220 6.16 -12.36 -3.38
C ASP A 220 7.45 -11.62 -2.99
N ALA A 221 7.76 -11.63 -1.68
CA ALA A 221 9.07 -11.48 -1.04
C ALA A 221 9.84 -10.14 -1.20
N SER A 222 9.57 -9.29 -2.19
CA SER A 222 10.25 -7.98 -2.33
C SER A 222 9.42 -6.80 -1.84
N ALA A 223 10.10 -5.70 -1.53
CA ALA A 223 9.45 -4.48 -1.13
C ALA A 223 8.57 -3.94 -2.28
N ILE A 224 7.39 -3.38 -2.01
CA ILE A 224 6.61 -2.76 -3.10
C ILE A 224 7.32 -1.49 -3.56
N VAL A 225 7.63 -0.59 -2.64
CA VAL A 225 8.38 0.63 -2.90
C VAL A 225 9.71 0.59 -2.18
N HIS A 226 10.80 0.79 -2.93
CA HIS A 226 12.14 0.92 -2.39
C HIS A 226 12.66 2.34 -2.62
N SER A 227 12.62 3.15 -1.55
CA SER A 227 13.21 4.49 -1.55
C SER A 227 14.63 4.45 -1.00
N GLY A 228 15.59 4.93 -1.78
CA GLY A 228 17.01 5.01 -1.40
C GLY A 228 17.49 6.44 -1.07
N THR A 229 18.81 6.61 -1.02
CA THR A 229 19.44 7.90 -0.67
C THR A 229 19.18 9.00 -1.69
N ALA A 230 19.05 10.23 -1.20
CA ALA A 230 19.22 11.49 -1.94
C ALA A 230 18.10 11.93 -2.90
N ALA A 231 16.84 11.66 -2.59
CA ALA A 231 15.71 12.38 -3.18
C ALA A 231 14.49 12.41 -2.23
N GLU A 232 13.49 13.19 -2.61
CA GLU A 232 12.23 13.39 -1.88
C GLU A 232 11.09 12.66 -2.62
N LEU A 233 10.62 11.55 -2.06
CA LEU A 233 9.51 10.80 -2.61
C LEU A 233 8.22 11.23 -1.92
N GLU A 234 7.20 11.56 -2.69
CA GLU A 234 5.85 11.76 -2.18
C GLU A 234 4.97 10.59 -2.65
N LEU A 235 4.20 10.02 -1.73
CA LEU A 235 3.23 8.95 -1.97
C LEU A 235 1.86 9.41 -1.48
N GLU A 236 0.86 9.23 -2.31
CA GLU A 236 -0.39 9.96 -2.17
C GLU A 236 -1.58 9.17 -2.72
N ASP A 237 -2.67 9.03 -1.98
CA ASP A 237 -3.91 8.40 -2.47
C ASP A 237 -3.77 6.93 -2.92
N LEU A 238 -2.77 6.20 -2.38
CA LEU A 238 -2.43 4.83 -2.79
C LEU A 238 -2.90 3.80 -1.76
N ALA A 239 -3.25 2.61 -2.24
CA ALA A 239 -3.40 1.43 -1.40
C ALA A 239 -2.28 0.41 -1.68
N PHE A 240 -1.62 -0.06 -0.63
CA PHE A 240 -0.59 -1.09 -0.67
C PHE A 240 -1.13 -2.38 -0.05
N THR A 241 -1.17 -3.46 -0.84
CA THR A 241 -1.74 -4.76 -0.46
C THR A 241 -0.88 -5.92 -0.93
N GLY A 242 -1.18 -7.13 -0.46
CA GLY A 242 -0.57 -8.36 -1.00
C GLY A 242 0.90 -8.55 -0.65
N VAL A 243 1.44 -7.81 0.33
CA VAL A 243 2.76 -8.09 0.89
C VAL A 243 2.65 -9.38 1.68
N VAL A 244 3.24 -10.45 1.20
CA VAL A 244 3.27 -11.74 1.90
C VAL A 244 4.69 -12.27 1.96
N ASP A 245 5.10 -12.66 3.15
CA ASP A 245 6.37 -13.34 3.40
C ASP A 245 6.35 -14.74 2.81
N ASP A 246 7.26 -15.04 1.87
CA ASP A 246 7.55 -16.43 1.50
C ASP A 246 8.66 -16.96 2.42
N VAL A 247 8.40 -18.13 3.01
CA VAL A 247 9.18 -18.79 4.07
C VAL A 247 10.59 -19.21 3.62
N SER A 248 11.04 -18.82 2.42
CA SER A 248 12.24 -19.31 1.75
C SER A 248 13.25 -18.25 1.28
N GLY A 249 12.95 -16.95 1.42
CA GLY A 249 13.74 -15.85 0.83
C GLY A 249 14.62 -15.03 1.80
N THR A 250 15.63 -14.35 1.25
CA THR A 250 16.40 -13.26 1.89
C THR A 250 15.80 -11.87 1.64
N ASP A 251 14.68 -11.84 0.93
CA ASP A 251 14.09 -10.60 0.45
C ASP A 251 13.30 -9.93 1.58
N THR A 252 13.07 -8.62 1.45
CA THR A 252 12.39 -7.80 2.46
C THR A 252 10.95 -7.53 2.01
N PRO A 253 9.98 -8.43 2.28
CA PRO A 253 8.58 -8.19 1.98
C PRO A 253 8.06 -7.08 2.89
N VAL A 254 8.02 -5.87 2.36
CA VAL A 254 7.50 -4.68 3.05
C VAL A 254 6.80 -3.80 2.02
N ALA A 255 5.67 -3.18 2.35
CA ALA A 255 5.04 -2.29 1.37
C ALA A 255 5.96 -1.09 1.05
N LEU A 256 6.48 -0.41 2.06
CA LEU A 256 7.37 0.71 1.89
C LEU A 256 8.69 0.50 2.65
N TYR A 257 9.77 0.30 1.90
CA TYR A 257 11.13 0.29 2.43
C TYR A 257 11.79 1.65 2.21
N VAL A 258 12.14 2.32 3.32
CA VAL A 258 12.83 3.61 3.29
C VAL A 258 14.25 3.43 3.80
N TYR A 259 15.23 3.62 2.92
CA TYR A 259 16.64 3.59 3.25
C TYR A 259 17.27 4.96 3.01
N ARG A 260 17.52 5.71 4.10
CA ARG A 260 18.20 7.00 4.06
C ARG A 260 17.59 8.03 3.09
N GLY A 261 16.26 8.05 2.98
CA GLY A 261 15.50 8.93 2.08
C GLY A 261 14.58 9.88 2.83
N ARG A 262 14.09 10.92 2.14
CA ARG A 262 12.96 11.72 2.60
C ARG A 262 11.71 11.22 1.89
N VAL A 263 10.73 10.78 2.66
CA VAL A 263 9.50 10.20 2.11
C VAL A 263 8.31 10.80 2.83
N PHE A 264 7.41 11.41 2.07
CA PHE A 264 6.16 11.97 2.56
C PHE A 264 5.04 11.05 2.09
N VAL A 265 4.30 10.48 3.03
CA VAL A 265 3.19 9.58 2.72
C VAL A 265 1.93 10.22 3.25
N ARG A 266 0.96 10.47 2.35
CA ARG A 266 -0.27 11.18 2.66
C ARG A 266 -1.49 10.42 2.12
N ASP A 267 -2.56 10.31 2.90
CA ASP A 267 -3.81 9.62 2.50
C ASP A 267 -3.56 8.26 1.82
N CYS A 268 -2.73 7.42 2.43
CA CYS A 268 -2.42 6.08 1.91
C CYS A 268 -2.97 5.00 2.84
N LEU A 269 -3.42 3.91 2.23
CA LEU A 269 -3.85 2.69 2.91
C LEU A 269 -2.75 1.62 2.81
N PHE A 270 -2.37 1.04 3.94
CA PHE A 270 -1.56 -0.17 4.02
C PHE A 270 -2.44 -1.25 4.62
N ASP A 271 -2.81 -2.25 3.81
CA ASP A 271 -3.84 -3.22 4.18
C ASP A 271 -3.31 -4.65 3.94
N GLU A 272 -3.50 -5.52 4.92
CA GLU A 272 -3.07 -6.92 4.88
C GLU A 272 -1.59 -7.11 4.48
N CYS A 273 -0.68 -6.27 5.01
CA CYS A 273 0.76 -6.46 4.82
C CYS A 273 1.30 -7.50 5.81
N LEU A 274 1.59 -8.71 5.35
CA LEU A 274 1.94 -9.88 6.15
C LEU A 274 3.42 -10.28 6.00
N ALA A 275 4.28 -9.71 6.84
CA ALA A 275 5.71 -9.96 6.87
C ALA A 275 6.23 -10.40 8.27
N PRO A 276 5.73 -11.51 8.85
CA PRO A 276 6.02 -11.90 10.23
C PRO A 276 7.51 -12.17 10.51
N THR A 277 8.34 -12.45 9.50
CA THR A 277 9.79 -12.64 9.69
C THR A 277 10.61 -11.36 9.48
N GLN A 278 9.99 -10.28 9.01
CA GLN A 278 10.64 -8.99 8.76
C GLN A 278 10.34 -8.00 9.88
N ASP A 279 11.29 -7.12 10.18
CA ASP A 279 11.15 -6.17 11.28
C ASP A 279 9.87 -5.31 11.21
N GLY A 280 9.46 -4.87 10.01
CA GLY A 280 8.21 -4.14 9.76
C GLY A 280 7.54 -4.57 8.46
N ALA A 281 6.20 -4.64 8.45
CA ALA A 281 5.44 -5.18 7.32
C ALA A 281 4.85 -4.11 6.39
N ALA A 282 4.14 -3.11 6.90
CA ALA A 282 3.69 -2.01 6.05
C ALA A 282 4.85 -1.05 5.73
N VAL A 283 5.58 -0.61 6.76
CA VAL A 283 6.68 0.33 6.58
C VAL A 283 7.91 -0.12 7.37
N GLN A 284 9.05 -0.12 6.70
CA GLN A 284 10.35 -0.29 7.31
C GLN A 284 11.24 0.91 6.99
N ASN A 285 11.47 1.75 7.99
CA ASN A 285 12.29 2.96 7.86
C ASN A 285 13.63 2.80 8.57
N ILE A 286 14.70 2.76 7.78
CA ILE A 286 16.08 2.60 8.24
C ILE A 286 16.84 3.90 7.96
N GLY A 287 16.91 4.73 9.00
CA GLY A 287 17.60 6.02 8.97
C GLY A 287 18.98 5.97 9.62
N VAL A 288 19.93 6.73 9.07
CA VAL A 288 21.25 6.94 9.71
C VAL A 288 21.49 8.39 10.13
N ASN A 289 20.78 9.39 9.58
CA ASN A 289 21.00 10.82 9.87
C ASN A 289 19.68 11.61 10.03
N THR A 290 19.77 12.83 10.57
CA THR A 290 18.64 13.66 11.02
C THR A 290 18.03 14.60 9.98
N SER A 291 18.61 14.70 8.78
CA SER A 291 18.08 15.52 7.67
C SER A 291 17.07 14.78 6.79
N GLU A 292 16.85 13.50 7.09
CA GLU A 292 15.95 12.58 6.39
C GLU A 292 14.64 12.53 7.19
N LEU A 293 13.71 13.44 6.88
CA LEU A 293 12.36 13.43 7.44
C LEU A 293 11.51 12.45 6.64
N THR A 294 10.93 11.48 7.35
CA THR A 294 9.82 10.66 6.84
C THR A 294 8.60 11.05 7.65
N LEU A 295 7.53 11.43 6.97
CA LEU A 295 6.26 11.86 7.55
C LEU A 295 5.15 10.95 7.04
N PHE A 296 4.25 10.57 7.95
CA PHE A 296 2.98 9.91 7.65
C PHE A 296 1.86 10.83 8.11
N TYR A 297 0.94 11.14 7.21
CA TYR A 297 -0.20 12.02 7.45
C TYR A 297 -1.47 11.41 6.82
N ASP A 298 -2.60 11.41 7.51
CA ASP A 298 -3.87 10.84 6.99
C ASP A 298 -3.78 9.37 6.53
N CYS A 299 -2.84 8.59 7.08
CA CYS A 299 -2.61 7.21 6.62
C CYS A 299 -3.38 6.18 7.45
N THR A 300 -3.86 5.12 6.80
CA THR A 300 -4.47 3.97 7.47
C THR A 300 -3.55 2.75 7.36
N PHE A 301 -3.26 2.12 8.49
CA PHE A 301 -2.53 0.86 8.60
C PHE A 301 -3.45 -0.18 9.21
N ARG A 302 -3.84 -1.18 8.44
CA ARG A 302 -4.87 -2.13 8.80
C ARG A 302 -4.40 -3.56 8.59
N ASP A 303 -4.67 -4.43 9.57
CA ASP A 303 -4.49 -5.88 9.46
C ASP A 303 -3.05 -6.30 9.01
N CYS A 304 -2.05 -5.49 9.35
CA CYS A 304 -0.65 -5.75 9.00
C CYS A 304 0.06 -6.55 10.11
N VAL A 305 0.93 -7.49 9.74
CA VAL A 305 1.64 -8.38 10.66
C VAL A 305 3.13 -8.34 10.39
N GLY A 306 3.94 -7.89 11.35
CA GLY A 306 5.40 -7.85 11.23
C GLY A 306 6.10 -8.48 12.43
N LEU A 307 7.43 -8.60 12.38
CA LEU A 307 8.23 -9.13 13.49
C LEU A 307 8.20 -8.17 14.69
N TYR A 308 8.59 -6.91 14.51
CA TYR A 308 8.57 -5.91 15.60
C TYR A 308 7.40 -4.92 15.50
N ALA A 309 6.86 -4.70 14.30
CA ALA A 309 5.67 -3.89 14.08
C ALA A 309 4.92 -4.30 12.80
N GLY A 310 3.59 -4.42 12.87
CA GLY A 310 2.75 -4.60 11.69
C GLY A 310 2.68 -3.35 10.83
N GLY A 311 2.45 -2.20 11.47
CA GLY A 311 2.41 -0.90 10.80
C GLY A 311 3.81 -0.38 10.47
N ILE A 312 4.38 0.42 11.37
CA ILE A 312 5.61 1.16 11.10
C ILE A 312 6.75 0.73 12.02
N TYR A 313 7.79 0.16 11.42
CA TYR A 313 9.05 -0.11 12.09
C TYR A 313 10.09 0.96 11.76
N GLN A 314 10.72 1.51 12.79
CA GLN A 314 11.86 2.41 12.63
C GLN A 314 13.12 1.90 13.30
N TRP A 315 14.19 1.90 12.52
CA TRP A 315 15.54 1.68 13.00
C TRP A 315 16.45 2.90 12.78
N LYS A 316 17.04 3.43 13.86
CA LYS A 316 18.03 4.52 13.80
C LYS A 316 19.35 4.14 14.46
N THR A 317 20.46 4.38 13.75
CA THR A 317 21.82 4.02 14.22
C THR A 317 22.64 5.17 14.82
N SER A 318 22.34 6.45 14.51
CA SER A 318 23.18 7.57 14.94
C SER A 318 22.85 8.06 16.37
N THR A 319 23.87 8.63 17.02
CA THR A 319 23.78 9.44 18.24
C THR A 319 23.84 10.92 17.83
N MET A 320 22.72 11.57 17.55
CA MET A 320 22.70 13.01 17.25
C MET A 320 21.91 13.82 18.28
N PHE A 321 22.23 15.11 18.35
CA PHE A 321 21.68 16.10 19.28
C PHE A 321 20.53 16.87 18.59
N GLY A 322 19.34 16.89 19.20
CA GLY A 322 18.14 17.55 18.69
C GLY A 322 16.91 16.63 18.75
N ASP A 323 15.70 17.20 18.68
CA ASP A 323 14.49 16.40 18.49
C ASP A 323 14.47 15.86 17.06
N THR A 324 14.46 14.53 16.92
CA THR A 324 14.52 13.81 15.65
C THR A 324 13.42 12.77 15.56
N ARG A 325 12.41 12.91 16.42
CA ARG A 325 11.20 12.11 16.38
C ARG A 325 10.49 12.41 15.06
N TRP A 326 10.32 11.35 14.29
CA TRP A 326 9.46 11.32 13.13
C TRP A 326 8.01 11.66 13.50
N PRO A 327 7.36 12.53 12.73
CA PRO A 327 5.94 12.83 12.86
C PRO A 327 5.08 11.73 12.24
N VAL A 328 4.05 11.32 12.99
CA VAL A 328 2.94 10.46 12.55
C VAL A 328 1.68 11.19 12.98
N GLU A 329 0.90 11.69 12.03
CA GLU A 329 -0.14 12.68 12.30
C GLU A 329 -1.45 12.24 11.63
N ASN A 330 -2.57 12.28 12.35
CA ASN A 330 -3.89 11.91 11.84
C ASN A 330 -3.95 10.54 11.14
N CYS A 331 -3.30 9.54 11.75
CA CYS A 331 -3.23 8.18 11.20
C CYS A 331 -4.10 7.21 12.01
N LEU A 332 -4.69 6.22 11.33
CA LEU A 332 -5.39 5.10 11.93
C LEU A 332 -4.50 3.84 11.89
N PHE A 333 -4.32 3.20 13.04
CA PHE A 333 -3.66 1.90 13.18
C PHE A 333 -4.65 0.90 13.75
N GLU A 334 -5.13 -0.02 12.92
CA GLU A 334 -6.19 -0.95 13.26
C GLU A 334 -5.74 -2.40 13.08
N ARG A 335 -5.93 -3.25 14.10
CA ARG A 335 -5.68 -4.71 14.03
C ARG A 335 -4.28 -5.09 13.54
N ASN A 336 -3.27 -4.26 13.80
CA ASN A 336 -1.89 -4.58 13.44
C ASN A 336 -1.23 -5.44 14.52
N ARG A 337 -0.35 -6.36 14.11
CA ARG A 337 0.30 -7.31 15.01
C ARG A 337 1.82 -7.33 14.88
N ALA A 338 2.50 -7.47 16.01
CA ALA A 338 3.91 -7.82 16.07
C ALA A 338 4.11 -9.24 16.61
N GLU A 339 4.97 -10.04 15.98
CA GLU A 339 5.26 -11.42 16.39
C GLU A 339 6.32 -11.50 17.51
N HIS A 340 7.14 -10.45 17.67
CA HIS A 340 8.19 -10.38 18.67
C HIS A 340 7.66 -9.77 19.98
N PRO A 341 7.94 -10.37 21.15
CA PRO A 341 7.41 -9.90 22.45
C PRO A 341 7.83 -8.47 22.86
N ASP A 342 8.95 -7.98 22.33
CA ASP A 342 9.43 -6.61 22.54
C ASP A 342 8.87 -5.61 21.50
N GLY A 343 8.02 -6.06 20.59
CA GLY A 343 7.43 -5.26 19.51
C GLY A 343 6.30 -4.33 19.98
N GLY A 344 5.79 -3.53 19.06
CA GLY A 344 4.55 -2.79 19.20
C GLY A 344 3.68 -3.10 17.98
N GLY A 345 2.46 -3.61 18.20
CA GLY A 345 1.59 -4.13 17.15
C GLY A 345 1.47 -3.20 15.97
N ALA A 346 1.29 -1.89 16.24
CA ALA A 346 1.27 -0.85 15.24
C ALA A 346 2.65 -0.23 14.96
N ILE A 347 3.34 0.26 15.99
CA ILE A 347 4.59 1.01 15.82
C ILE A 347 5.70 0.49 16.75
N TYR A 348 6.89 0.31 16.18
CA TYR A 348 8.11 0.05 16.93
C TYR A 348 9.22 1.03 16.56
N THR A 349 9.89 1.58 17.58
CA THR A 349 11.03 2.49 17.40
C THR A 349 12.28 2.02 18.16
N SER A 350 13.40 1.88 17.44
CA SER A 350 14.62 1.26 17.99
C SER A 350 15.59 2.19 18.72
N ARG A 351 15.45 3.52 18.63
CA ARG A 351 16.30 4.45 19.36
C ARG A 351 15.58 5.75 19.69
N TYR A 352 15.25 6.55 18.70
CA TYR A 352 14.46 7.76 18.89
C TYR A 352 12.99 7.41 18.75
N GLY A 353 12.14 7.85 19.68
CA GLY A 353 10.70 7.58 19.62
C GLY A 353 9.98 8.31 18.49
N ALA A 354 8.67 8.11 18.42
CA ALA A 354 7.76 8.85 17.54
C ALA A 354 7.24 10.15 18.14
N ARG A 355 6.76 11.05 17.29
CA ARG A 355 5.83 12.08 17.69
C ARG A 355 4.52 11.77 16.99
N VAL A 356 3.57 11.25 17.76
CA VAL A 356 2.27 10.81 17.28
C VAL A 356 1.24 11.85 17.69
N ILE A 357 0.46 12.33 16.73
CA ILE A 357 -0.49 13.43 16.95
C ILE A 357 -1.82 13.06 16.28
N ASP A 358 -2.92 13.22 17.01
CA ASP A 358 -4.29 13.08 16.49
C ASP A 358 -4.53 11.72 15.80
N SER A 359 -3.82 10.66 16.23
CA SER A 359 -3.93 9.31 15.68
C SER A 359 -4.85 8.41 16.51
N VAL A 360 -5.32 7.33 15.90
CA VAL A 360 -6.12 6.31 16.57
C VAL A 360 -5.44 4.96 16.46
N PHE A 361 -5.35 4.25 17.59
CA PHE A 361 -4.83 2.89 17.68
C PHE A 361 -5.94 1.97 18.18
N SER A 362 -6.45 1.10 17.33
CA SER A 362 -7.53 0.17 17.66
C SER A 362 -7.09 -1.28 17.48
N GLU A 363 -7.28 -2.09 18.50
CA GLU A 363 -7.11 -3.56 18.45
C GLU A 363 -5.72 -4.03 17.97
N ASN A 364 -4.65 -3.27 18.23
CA ASN A 364 -3.30 -3.68 17.87
C ASN A 364 -2.70 -4.62 18.93
N GLU A 365 -1.94 -5.62 18.48
CA GLU A 365 -1.53 -6.74 19.32
C GLU A 365 -0.04 -7.09 19.20
N VAL A 366 0.50 -7.72 20.23
CA VAL A 366 1.84 -8.31 20.25
C VAL A 366 1.74 -9.76 20.70
N GLU A 367 2.37 -10.66 19.95
CA GLU A 367 2.54 -12.04 20.39
C GLU A 367 3.59 -12.11 21.50
N THR A 368 3.17 -12.66 22.64
CA THR A 368 4.03 -12.96 23.77
C THR A 368 4.08 -14.46 23.99
N GLY A 369 5.11 -14.95 24.69
CA GLY A 369 5.18 -16.37 25.10
C GLY A 369 4.00 -16.84 25.99
N ALA A 370 3.13 -15.93 26.43
CA ALA A 370 1.93 -16.21 27.21
C ALA A 370 0.60 -16.01 26.44
N GLY A 371 0.65 -15.61 25.16
CA GLY A 371 -0.51 -15.25 24.34
C GLY A 371 -0.40 -13.84 23.76
N LEU A 372 -1.51 -13.30 23.26
CA LEU A 372 -1.57 -11.95 22.70
C LEU A 372 -1.69 -10.90 23.82
N ALA A 373 -1.07 -9.74 23.61
CA ALA A 373 -1.17 -8.58 24.47
C ALA A 373 -1.50 -7.33 23.63
N GLY A 374 -2.42 -6.49 24.10
CA GLY A 374 -2.73 -5.21 23.46
C GLY A 374 -1.62 -4.19 23.70
N ILE A 375 -0.54 -4.26 22.93
CA ILE A 375 0.54 -3.27 22.92
C ILE A 375 0.55 -2.66 21.52
N SER A 376 0.06 -1.44 21.40
CA SER A 376 0.02 -0.71 20.13
C SER A 376 1.39 -0.12 19.77
N VAL A 377 2.10 0.48 20.74
CA VAL A 377 3.37 1.19 20.48
C VAL A 377 4.47 0.79 21.46
N ALA A 378 5.65 0.50 20.90
CA ALA A 378 6.85 0.17 21.65
C ALA A 378 8.05 1.06 21.25
N SER A 379 8.87 1.43 22.24
CA SER A 379 10.11 2.19 22.02
C SER A 379 11.24 1.70 22.94
N SER A 380 12.47 1.64 22.42
CA SER A 380 13.55 0.97 23.14
C SER A 380 14.54 1.88 23.89
N VAL A 381 14.74 3.15 23.49
CA VAL A 381 15.74 4.04 24.12
C VAL A 381 15.19 5.40 24.52
N TYR A 382 14.60 6.15 23.58
CA TYR A 382 14.00 7.46 23.82
C TYR A 382 12.50 7.41 23.62
N SER A 383 11.79 8.31 24.31
CA SER A 383 10.35 8.27 24.35
C SER A 383 9.66 8.69 23.06
N THR A 384 8.63 7.91 22.73
CA THR A 384 7.54 8.36 21.87
C THR A 384 6.66 9.33 22.65
N GLU A 385 6.31 10.44 22.01
CA GLU A 385 5.41 11.46 22.50
C GLU A 385 4.07 11.35 21.77
N PHE A 386 2.99 11.61 22.50
CA PHE A 386 1.62 11.53 22.01
C PHE A 386 0.85 12.82 22.34
N SER A 387 -0.05 13.23 21.44
CA SER A 387 -1.00 14.35 21.60
C SER A 387 -2.29 14.03 20.85
N GLY A 388 -3.46 14.30 21.43
CA GLY A 388 -4.77 14.06 20.77
C GLY A 388 -5.01 12.61 20.30
N THR A 389 -4.29 11.63 20.87
CA THR A 389 -4.24 10.25 20.37
C THR A 389 -5.14 9.34 21.18
N HIS A 390 -5.95 8.53 20.51
CA HIS A 390 -6.90 7.61 21.13
C HIS A 390 -6.41 6.16 21.00
N PHE A 391 -6.56 5.38 22.07
CA PHE A 391 -6.20 3.98 22.13
C PHE A 391 -7.43 3.17 22.51
N CYS A 392 -7.70 2.13 21.73
CA CYS A 392 -8.66 1.12 22.08
C CYS A 392 -8.07 -0.28 21.99
N SER A 393 -8.22 -1.07 23.06
CA SER A 393 -7.94 -2.49 23.03
C SER A 393 -8.81 -3.27 23.99
N SER A 394 -9.11 -4.53 23.66
CA SER A 394 -9.84 -5.44 24.55
C SER A 394 -9.03 -5.87 25.79
N PHE A 395 -7.81 -5.36 25.96
CA PHE A 395 -6.87 -5.72 27.03
C PHE A 395 -6.82 -4.64 28.11
N SER A 396 -6.96 -5.02 29.38
CA SER A 396 -7.04 -4.04 30.49
C SER A 396 -5.72 -3.40 30.92
N ALA A 397 -4.60 -3.56 30.20
CA ALA A 397 -3.33 -2.91 30.53
C ALA A 397 -2.28 -2.96 29.41
N THR A 398 -1.72 -1.77 29.14
CA THR A 398 -0.48 -1.42 28.41
C THR A 398 -0.50 -1.44 26.88
N ASP A 399 -1.37 -0.63 26.25
CA ASP A 399 -1.24 -0.22 24.84
C ASP A 399 0.11 0.42 24.49
N LEU A 400 0.84 0.85 25.52
CA LEU A 400 2.16 1.45 25.43
C LEU A 400 3.18 0.60 26.20
N SER A 401 4.30 0.26 25.55
CA SER A 401 5.41 -0.46 26.18
C SER A 401 6.77 0.23 25.99
N GLY A 402 7.73 -0.10 26.86
CA GLY A 402 9.09 0.44 26.80
C GLY A 402 9.21 1.90 27.24
N HIS A 403 9.99 2.70 26.50
CA HIS A 403 10.28 4.09 26.83
C HIS A 403 9.16 5.08 26.44
N THR A 404 7.92 4.65 26.28
CA THR A 404 6.80 5.52 25.91
C THR A 404 6.40 6.46 27.05
N THR A 405 6.10 7.72 26.74
CA THR A 405 5.56 8.67 27.72
C THR A 405 4.30 9.30 27.15
N GLY A 406 3.16 9.12 27.83
CA GLY A 406 1.99 9.96 27.60
C GLY A 406 2.40 11.42 27.84
N GLY A 407 2.12 12.30 26.88
CA GLY A 407 2.63 13.67 26.88
C GLY A 407 2.30 14.41 28.19
N SER A 408 3.33 14.86 28.90
CA SER A 408 3.22 15.94 29.88
C SER A 408 3.59 17.26 29.19
N ILE A 409 2.73 17.72 28.30
CA ILE A 409 2.71 19.09 27.78
C ILE A 409 1.25 19.55 27.79
N ASP A 410 0.91 20.35 28.79
CA ASP A 410 -0.23 21.27 28.87
C ASP A 410 -1.46 20.97 27.97
N GLY A 411 -2.25 19.93 28.32
CA GLY A 411 -3.60 19.71 27.76
C GLY A 411 -3.88 18.34 27.10
N GLY A 412 -3.03 17.33 27.30
CA GLY A 412 -3.01 16.07 26.55
C GLY A 412 -4.31 15.25 26.54
N GLY A 413 -5.11 15.42 25.49
CA GLY A 413 -6.26 14.57 25.12
C GLY A 413 -5.83 13.20 24.64
N LEU A 414 -5.24 12.39 25.54
CA LEU A 414 -5.09 10.96 25.32
C LEU A 414 -6.28 10.24 25.90
N CYS A 415 -6.86 9.32 25.14
CA CYS A 415 -7.91 8.45 25.65
C CYS A 415 -7.48 6.98 25.56
N PHE A 416 -7.88 6.20 26.57
CA PHE A 416 -7.76 4.76 26.58
C PHE A 416 -9.14 4.18 26.89
N THR A 417 -9.71 3.46 25.93
CA THR A 417 -10.99 2.74 26.10
C THR A 417 -10.79 1.25 25.83
N THR A 418 -11.70 0.43 26.37
CA THR A 418 -11.78 -0.99 26.03
C THR A 418 -12.92 -1.31 25.07
N ASP A 419 -13.72 -0.30 24.73
CA ASP A 419 -14.80 -0.37 23.75
C ASP A 419 -14.36 0.35 22.48
N CYS A 420 -14.16 -0.43 21.41
CA CYS A 420 -13.65 0.07 20.13
C CYS A 420 -14.77 0.35 19.13
N SER A 421 -16.02 0.39 19.61
CA SER A 421 -17.16 0.82 18.80
C SER A 421 -16.93 2.26 18.34
N ASP A 422 -17.19 2.50 17.06
CA ASP A 422 -17.18 3.80 16.39
C ASP A 422 -18.46 3.80 15.56
N ILE A 423 -19.57 4.21 16.20
CA ILE A 423 -20.90 4.03 15.60
C ILE A 423 -21.16 5.11 14.54
N ASP A 424 -20.65 6.32 14.75
CA ASP A 424 -20.82 7.43 13.82
C ASP A 424 -19.80 7.45 12.67
N GLN A 425 -18.81 6.55 12.71
CA GLN A 425 -17.78 6.34 11.70
C GLN A 425 -16.90 7.58 11.48
N ASP A 426 -16.68 8.35 12.54
CA ASP A 426 -15.76 9.49 12.51
C ASP A 426 -14.28 9.07 12.66
N GLY A 427 -14.04 7.79 12.97
CA GLY A 427 -12.73 7.18 13.12
C GLY A 427 -12.16 7.23 14.54
N ILE A 428 -12.89 7.81 15.50
CA ILE A 428 -12.56 7.87 16.92
C ILE A 428 -13.46 6.87 17.67
N PRO A 429 -12.91 6.05 18.59
CA PRO A 429 -13.75 5.19 19.40
C PRO A 429 -14.73 6.01 20.24
N ASP A 430 -15.99 5.60 20.28
CA ASP A 430 -17.09 6.23 21.03
C ASP A 430 -16.71 6.52 22.49
N GLY A 431 -16.07 5.56 23.18
CA GLY A 431 -15.62 5.75 24.56
C GLY A 431 -14.51 6.79 24.76
N CYS A 432 -14.00 7.33 23.66
CA CYS A 432 -12.96 8.34 23.56
C CYS A 432 -13.43 9.62 22.87
N ASP A 433 -14.64 9.63 22.35
CA ASP A 433 -15.23 10.79 21.73
C ASP A 433 -15.98 11.62 22.80
N ASP A 434 -15.46 12.81 23.07
CA ASP A 434 -16.12 13.83 23.92
C ASP A 434 -17.30 14.49 23.17
N HIS A 435 -17.49 14.14 21.88
CA HIS A 435 -18.56 14.60 21.00
C HIS A 435 -19.80 13.71 20.98
N LEU A 436 -19.81 12.60 21.74
CA LEU A 436 -21.04 11.87 22.03
C LEU A 436 -21.95 12.71 22.94
N CYS A 437 -22.73 13.56 22.29
CA CYS A 437 -23.82 14.36 22.85
C CYS A 437 -23.38 15.20 24.06
N THR A 438 -22.78 16.38 23.83
CA THR A 438 -22.61 17.37 24.91
C THR A 438 -23.92 17.63 25.67
N SER A 439 -25.06 17.41 25.01
CA SER A 439 -26.41 17.52 25.55
C SER A 439 -26.94 16.30 26.33
N ASP A 440 -26.23 15.16 26.39
CA ASP A 440 -26.58 14.04 27.26
C ASP A 440 -26.07 14.33 28.68
N LEU A 441 -26.87 15.12 29.40
CA LEU A 441 -26.53 15.63 30.73
C LEU A 441 -26.61 14.55 31.81
N ASN A 442 -27.22 13.41 31.50
CA ASN A 442 -27.45 12.34 32.46
C ASN A 442 -26.59 11.08 32.20
N GLY A 443 -25.94 11.01 31.04
CA GLY A 443 -24.96 10.02 30.63
C GLY A 443 -25.58 8.66 30.30
N ASP A 444 -26.83 8.65 29.80
CA ASP A 444 -27.54 7.42 29.45
C ASP A 444 -27.56 7.10 27.95
N GLY A 445 -26.82 7.87 27.14
CA GLY A 445 -26.67 7.71 25.69
C GLY A 445 -27.89 8.20 24.91
N LEU A 446 -28.76 8.99 25.53
CA LEU A 446 -29.98 9.57 24.94
C LEU A 446 -30.04 11.05 25.30
N VAL A 447 -30.32 11.91 24.33
CA VAL A 447 -30.72 13.30 24.61
C VAL A 447 -32.24 13.36 24.56
N ASP A 448 -32.88 13.32 25.73
CA ASP A 448 -34.33 13.26 25.84
C ASP A 448 -34.93 14.23 26.88
N GLY A 449 -36.17 13.96 27.30
CA GLY A 449 -36.86 14.77 28.30
C GLY A 449 -36.15 14.82 29.66
N SER A 450 -35.28 13.85 29.94
CA SER A 450 -34.47 13.73 31.14
C SER A 450 -33.32 14.73 31.13
N ASP A 451 -32.64 14.90 29.99
CA ASP A 451 -31.57 15.89 29.79
C ASP A 451 -32.12 17.29 29.74
N LEU A 452 -33.26 17.49 29.06
CA LEU A 452 -33.96 18.77 29.12
C LEU A 452 -34.36 19.13 30.55
N ALA A 453 -34.80 18.15 31.34
CA ALA A 453 -35.14 18.39 32.74
C ALA A 453 -33.88 18.73 33.56
N ALA A 454 -32.74 18.09 33.29
CA ALA A 454 -31.46 18.39 33.91
C ALA A 454 -30.99 19.81 33.58
N LEU A 455 -31.07 20.22 32.31
CA LEU A 455 -30.75 21.59 31.86
C LEU A 455 -31.63 22.63 32.55
N LEU A 456 -32.94 22.37 32.62
CA LEU A 456 -33.90 23.29 33.25
C LEU A 456 -33.73 23.36 34.78
N ASP A 457 -33.27 22.31 35.44
CA ASP A 457 -32.95 22.33 36.87
C ASP A 457 -31.70 23.17 37.17
N ALA A 458 -30.75 23.16 36.24
CA ALA A 458 -29.52 23.95 36.30
C ALA A 458 -29.68 25.41 35.81
N TRP A 459 -30.89 25.83 35.43
CA TRP A 459 -31.12 27.12 34.77
C TRP A 459 -30.66 28.33 35.58
N GLY A 460 -29.82 29.18 34.96
CA GLY A 460 -29.27 30.37 35.57
C GLY A 460 -27.74 30.34 35.69
N PRO A 461 -27.16 31.18 36.57
CA PRO A 461 -25.71 31.26 36.70
C PRO A 461 -25.12 29.98 37.27
N CYS A 462 -24.06 29.48 36.64
CA CYS A 462 -23.28 28.37 37.18
C CYS A 462 -22.64 28.79 38.51
N VAL A 463 -23.02 28.08 39.58
CA VAL A 463 -22.61 28.42 40.96
C VAL A 463 -21.36 27.63 41.39
N ASP A 464 -21.06 26.54 40.69
CA ASP A 464 -19.94 25.64 40.89
C ASP A 464 -19.13 25.52 39.58
N ASP A 465 -17.83 25.21 39.67
CA ASP A 465 -16.89 25.12 38.52
C ASP A 465 -17.19 23.93 37.57
N ASP A 466 -18.22 23.12 37.84
CA ASP A 466 -18.54 21.85 37.16
C ASP A 466 -20.00 21.85 36.66
N CYS A 467 -20.34 22.88 35.89
CA CYS A 467 -21.70 23.14 35.40
C CYS A 467 -21.94 22.44 34.07
N GLN A 468 -22.25 21.14 34.11
CA GLN A 468 -22.41 20.31 32.91
C GLN A 468 -23.48 20.83 31.92
N ALA A 469 -24.45 21.61 32.38
CA ALA A 469 -25.52 22.17 31.54
C ALA A 469 -25.16 23.50 30.82
N ASP A 470 -23.95 24.05 31.04
CA ASP A 470 -23.41 25.22 30.32
C ASP A 470 -22.64 24.75 29.08
N LEU A 471 -23.40 24.45 28.03
CA LEU A 471 -22.93 23.76 26.82
C LEU A 471 -22.14 24.70 25.89
N ASP A 472 -22.37 26.02 25.97
CA ASP A 472 -21.58 27.01 25.22
C ASP A 472 -20.43 27.64 26.03
N GLY A 473 -20.28 27.24 27.31
CA GLY A 473 -19.19 27.61 28.21
C GLY A 473 -19.17 29.09 28.62
N ASN A 474 -20.32 29.77 28.59
CA ASN A 474 -20.41 31.21 28.85
C ASN A 474 -20.58 31.56 30.35
N GLY A 475 -20.73 30.56 31.21
CA GLY A 475 -20.95 30.68 32.65
C GLY A 475 -22.43 30.84 33.06
N LEU A 476 -23.38 30.66 32.13
CA LEU A 476 -24.82 30.75 32.35
C LEU A 476 -25.53 29.63 31.58
N VAL A 477 -26.36 28.85 32.28
CA VAL A 477 -27.30 27.93 31.64
C VAL A 477 -28.54 28.72 31.22
N ASP A 478 -28.67 28.98 29.92
CA ASP A 478 -29.77 29.75 29.35
C ASP A 478 -30.39 29.17 28.07
N ALA A 479 -31.14 30.00 27.35
CA ALA A 479 -31.83 29.58 26.13
C ALA A 479 -30.87 29.18 25.00
N ARG A 480 -29.58 29.50 25.07
CA ARG A 480 -28.56 29.06 24.12
C ARG A 480 -28.13 27.63 24.38
N ASP A 481 -27.89 27.24 25.63
CA ASP A 481 -27.60 25.85 25.99
C ASP A 481 -28.78 24.94 25.63
N LEU A 482 -30.01 25.45 25.85
CA LEU A 482 -31.21 24.76 25.39
C LEU A 482 -31.22 24.50 23.87
N THR A 483 -30.59 25.35 23.05
CA THR A 483 -30.53 25.09 21.60
C THR A 483 -29.61 23.95 21.24
N TYR A 484 -28.60 23.64 22.06
CA TYR A 484 -27.76 22.44 21.88
C TYR A 484 -28.56 21.18 22.20
N VAL A 485 -29.25 21.13 23.36
CA VAL A 485 -30.10 19.98 23.75
C VAL A 485 -31.20 19.68 22.73
N LEU A 486 -31.81 20.72 22.16
CA LEU A 486 -32.83 20.53 21.13
C LEU A 486 -32.25 20.15 19.77
N ALA A 487 -31.00 20.52 19.48
CA ALA A 487 -30.31 20.16 18.24
C ALA A 487 -29.85 18.70 18.25
N GLU A 488 -29.48 18.18 19.42
CA GLU A 488 -28.96 16.82 19.61
C GLU A 488 -30.06 15.82 20.07
N TRP A 489 -31.35 16.20 20.02
CA TRP A 489 -32.46 15.40 20.56
C TRP A 489 -32.62 14.02 19.87
N GLY A 490 -32.48 12.94 20.62
CA GLY A 490 -32.59 11.58 20.09
C GLY A 490 -31.69 10.57 20.79
N LEU A 491 -31.47 9.43 20.13
CA LEU A 491 -30.33 8.59 20.47
C LEU A 491 -29.05 9.35 20.16
N CYS A 492 -28.01 9.13 20.95
CA CYS A 492 -26.65 9.37 20.50
C CYS A 492 -26.32 8.31 19.45
N ASP A 493 -26.92 8.48 18.26
CA ASP A 493 -26.70 7.75 17.02
C ASP A 493 -27.39 8.48 15.86
N GLU A 494 -26.57 8.69 14.82
CA GLU A 494 -26.88 9.04 13.44
C GLU A 494 -27.43 10.45 13.12
N GLY A 495 -26.65 11.14 12.29
CA GLY A 495 -27.07 12.33 11.60
C GLY A 495 -28.33 12.17 10.75
N THR A 496 -29.03 13.28 10.58
CA THR A 496 -29.20 13.98 9.28
C THR A 496 -30.34 14.99 9.41
N PRO A 497 -30.33 16.14 8.70
CA PRO A 497 -29.23 16.88 8.06
C PRO A 497 -28.84 18.18 8.79
#